data_AF-W7UVT8-F1
#
_entry.id   AF-W7UVT8-F1
#
_cell.length_a   1.000
_cell.length_b   1.000
_cell.length_c   1.000
_cell.angle_alpha   90.00
_cell.angle_beta   90.00
_cell.angle_gamma   90.00
#
_symmetry.space_group_name_H-M   'P 1'
#
loop_
_entity.id
_entity.type
_entity.pdbx_description
1 polymer ?
#
loop_
_entity_poly.entity_id
_entity_poly.type
_entity_poly.pdbx_seq_one_letter_code
_entity_poly.pdbx_strand_id
1 'polypeptide(L)'
;MKKTKILSALMALTLVSVPATGIAGSTLSFSNNAIVADAAYAPSSRKVDGSYLVFRSNPVVPILSTGENGYNLYYRNGYMVITKAYYAQGRRYEYNVKMFYVGGNSLLLQGDGNLVAYNCASPNDFSRPTAHSNTWMYNQPDVYFLYELSTSGVLHIYRVQKSGQFKGMKEPLWNSTTGKMYRI
;
A
#
# COMPACT_ATOMS: atom_id res chain seq x y z
N MET A 1 -19.62 -70.10 -61.87
CA MET A 1 -19.66 -70.59 -60.47
C MET A 1 -18.60 -69.89 -59.65
N LYS A 2 -18.91 -69.69 -58.36
CA LYS A 2 -18.07 -69.22 -57.24
C LYS A 2 -18.22 -67.73 -56.85
N LYS A 3 -19.09 -67.59 -55.84
CA LYS A 3 -19.17 -66.50 -54.86
C LYS A 3 -17.84 -66.40 -54.12
N THR A 4 -17.36 -65.19 -53.80
CA THR A 4 -16.85 -64.92 -52.45
C THR A 4 -17.00 -63.42 -52.15
N LYS A 5 -17.82 -63.13 -51.15
CA LYS A 5 -17.85 -61.85 -50.45
C LYS A 5 -16.66 -61.85 -49.49
N ILE A 6 -15.83 -60.82 -49.49
CA ILE A 6 -15.03 -60.46 -48.32
C ILE A 6 -15.40 -59.03 -47.97
N LEU A 7 -16.07 -58.93 -46.83
CA LEU A 7 -16.57 -57.74 -46.18
C LEU A 7 -15.47 -57.24 -45.24
N SER A 8 -15.31 -55.91 -45.16
CA SER A 8 -14.72 -55.13 -44.05
C SER A 8 -13.23 -55.36 -43.73
N ALA A 9 -12.42 -54.38 -43.32
CA ALA A 9 -12.70 -53.09 -42.73
C ALA A 9 -11.56 -52.10 -43.04
N LEU A 10 -11.98 -50.88 -43.35
CA LEU A 10 -11.52 -49.58 -42.86
C LEU A 10 -10.00 -49.31 -42.72
N MET A 11 -9.60 -48.35 -43.53
CA MET A 11 -8.31 -47.66 -43.57
C MET A 11 -7.92 -46.99 -42.25
N ALA A 12 -6.62 -47.05 -41.94
CA ALA A 12 -5.90 -45.88 -41.42
C ALA A 12 -4.75 -45.60 -42.38
N LEU A 13 -4.96 -44.64 -43.28
CA LEU A 13 -3.94 -44.15 -44.21
C LEU A 13 -3.04 -43.19 -43.44
N THR A 14 -1.79 -43.58 -43.26
CA THR A 14 -0.70 -42.67 -42.88
C THR A 14 -0.45 -41.71 -44.05
N LEU A 15 -0.88 -40.46 -43.91
CA LEU A 15 -0.39 -39.38 -44.77
C LEU A 15 0.73 -38.65 -44.03
N VAL A 16 1.93 -38.84 -44.55
CA VAL A 16 3.12 -38.06 -44.24
C VAL A 16 3.13 -36.80 -45.11
N SER A 17 3.80 -35.74 -44.63
CA SER A 17 4.18 -34.49 -45.33
C SER A 17 3.07 -33.43 -45.46
N VAL A 18 3.28 -32.12 -45.32
CA VAL A 18 4.38 -31.19 -45.69
C VAL A 18 4.28 -29.94 -44.78
N PRO A 19 5.35 -29.16 -44.49
CA PRO A 19 5.24 -27.93 -43.69
C PRO A 19 4.46 -26.84 -44.43
N ALA A 20 3.30 -26.46 -43.91
CA ALA A 20 2.60 -25.25 -44.32
C ALA A 20 3.17 -24.05 -43.56
N THR A 21 4.24 -23.46 -44.07
CA THR A 21 4.56 -22.06 -43.78
C THR A 21 3.58 -21.18 -44.54
N GLY A 22 2.73 -20.41 -43.84
CA GLY A 22 2.01 -19.30 -44.45
C GLY A 22 0.61 -19.00 -43.89
N ILE A 23 0.58 -18.40 -42.69
CA ILE A 23 -0.40 -17.41 -42.18
C ILE A 23 -1.89 -17.69 -42.43
N ALA A 24 -2.60 -18.11 -41.38
CA ALA A 24 -3.79 -17.41 -40.84
C ALA A 24 -4.33 -18.17 -39.63
N GLY A 25 -4.44 -17.50 -38.47
CA GLY A 25 -5.16 -18.06 -37.33
C GLY A 25 -4.64 -17.62 -35.97
N SER A 26 -4.82 -16.33 -35.66
CA SER A 26 -4.95 -15.81 -34.29
C SER A 26 -3.86 -16.21 -33.28
N THR A 27 -2.69 -15.60 -33.40
CA THR A 27 -1.98 -15.21 -32.18
C THR A 27 -2.76 -14.07 -31.54
N LEU A 28 -3.41 -14.35 -30.41
CA LEU A 28 -3.82 -13.29 -29.49
C LEU A 28 -2.55 -12.56 -29.07
N SER A 29 -2.26 -11.45 -29.74
CA SER A 29 -1.32 -10.46 -29.26
C SER A 29 -1.91 -9.92 -27.97
N PHE A 30 -1.35 -10.27 -26.82
CA PHE A 30 -1.56 -9.52 -25.58
C PHE A 30 -0.87 -8.16 -25.69
N SER A 31 -1.21 -7.38 -26.71
CA SER A 31 -0.84 -5.98 -26.82
C SER A 31 -1.91 -5.15 -26.12
N ASN A 32 -1.53 -4.64 -24.96
CA ASN A 32 -1.95 -3.34 -24.43
C ASN A 32 -3.42 -3.16 -24.01
N ASN A 33 -4.19 -4.22 -23.81
CA ASN A 33 -5.21 -4.19 -22.75
C ASN A 33 -4.61 -4.84 -21.52
N ALA A 34 -3.58 -4.19 -20.96
CA ALA A 34 -3.37 -4.29 -19.53
C ALA A 34 -4.75 -4.06 -18.91
N ILE A 35 -5.20 -4.99 -18.08
CA ILE A 35 -6.27 -4.73 -17.15
C ILE A 35 -5.76 -3.51 -16.36
N VAL A 36 -6.15 -2.31 -16.79
CA VAL A 36 -6.21 -1.17 -15.90
C VAL A 36 -7.32 -1.59 -14.96
N ALA A 37 -6.93 -2.36 -13.95
CA ALA A 37 -7.64 -2.32 -12.70
C ALA A 37 -7.59 -0.83 -12.37
N ASP A 38 -8.73 -0.16 -12.56
CA ASP A 38 -9.03 1.05 -11.82
C ASP A 38 -8.54 0.73 -10.41
N ALA A 39 -7.44 1.36 -9.98
CA ALA A 39 -6.69 0.93 -8.81
C ALA A 39 -7.64 1.12 -7.65
N ALA A 40 -8.35 0.05 -7.28
CA ALA A 40 -9.37 0.07 -6.26
C ALA A 40 -8.71 0.72 -5.05
N TYR A 41 -9.27 1.85 -4.59
CA TYR A 41 -8.73 2.63 -3.48
C TYR A 41 -8.36 1.64 -2.37
N ALA A 42 -7.06 1.43 -2.19
CA ALA A 42 -6.54 0.51 -1.21
C ALA A 42 -5.96 1.36 -0.08
N PRO A 43 -6.05 0.88 1.17
CA PRO A 43 -5.31 1.51 2.24
C PRO A 43 -3.82 1.58 1.87
N SER A 44 -3.22 2.73 2.14
CA SER A 44 -1.79 2.94 1.95
C SER A 44 -1.08 2.61 3.24
N SER A 45 0.03 1.87 3.21
CA SER A 45 0.70 1.49 4.45
C SER A 45 2.23 1.60 4.39
N ARG A 46 2.81 1.90 5.55
CA ARG A 46 4.26 1.83 5.81
C ARG A 46 4.49 0.83 6.93
N LYS A 47 5.23 -0.24 6.62
CA LYS A 47 5.74 -1.19 7.60
C LYS A 47 7.00 -0.61 8.24
N VAL A 48 7.08 -0.66 9.57
CA VAL A 48 8.29 -0.39 10.35
C VAL A 48 8.62 -1.59 11.21
N ASP A 49 9.86 -2.04 11.13
CA ASP A 49 10.34 -3.27 11.74
C ASP A 49 11.69 -2.97 12.41
N GLY A 50 11.67 -2.72 13.72
CA GLY A 50 12.84 -2.37 14.53
C GLY A 50 13.25 -0.90 14.47
N SER A 51 13.61 -0.35 13.30
CA SER A 51 14.21 0.99 13.20
C SER A 51 13.15 2.11 13.20
N TYR A 52 13.16 3.00 12.21
CA TYR A 52 12.19 4.10 12.10
C TYR A 52 12.20 4.63 10.67
N LEU A 53 11.13 5.33 10.29
CA LEU A 53 11.06 6.14 9.08
C LEU A 53 10.94 7.61 9.47
N VAL A 54 11.76 8.47 8.87
CA VAL A 54 11.82 9.91 9.16
C VAL A 54 11.21 10.70 8.01
N PHE A 55 10.29 11.61 8.32
CA PHE A 55 9.67 12.52 7.37
C PHE A 55 9.90 13.97 7.81
N ARG A 56 10.65 14.73 7.02
CA ARG A 56 10.83 16.16 7.29
C ARG A 56 9.54 16.94 7.03
N SER A 57 9.39 18.05 7.72
CA SER A 57 8.26 18.95 7.51
C SER A 57 8.26 19.51 6.09
N ASN A 58 7.06 19.64 5.53
CA ASN A 58 6.80 20.05 4.15
C ASN A 58 7.44 19.11 3.11
N PRO A 59 7.19 17.78 3.20
CA PRO A 59 7.72 16.87 2.19
C PRO A 59 7.00 17.11 0.87
N VAL A 60 7.76 16.99 -0.23
CA VAL A 60 7.21 17.09 -1.60
C VAL A 60 6.29 15.90 -1.92
N VAL A 61 6.62 14.73 -1.36
CA VAL A 61 5.87 13.48 -1.54
C VAL A 61 5.06 13.17 -0.28
N PRO A 62 3.82 12.69 -0.39
CA PRO A 62 3.05 12.28 0.78
C PRO A 62 3.71 11.11 1.51
N ILE A 63 3.52 11.06 2.83
CA ILE A 63 3.97 9.98 3.70
C ILE A 63 3.24 8.67 3.33
N LEU A 64 1.92 8.80 3.13
CA LEU A 64 0.97 7.75 2.74
C LEU A 64 0.00 8.33 1.69
N SER A 65 -0.35 7.53 0.69
CA SER A 65 -1.26 7.91 -0.40
C SER A 65 -2.13 6.73 -0.83
N THR A 66 -3.45 6.90 -0.83
CA THR A 66 -4.40 5.86 -1.25
C THR A 66 -4.76 5.95 -2.75
N GLY A 67 -3.97 6.66 -3.56
CA GLY A 67 -4.14 6.75 -5.02
C GLY A 67 -4.72 8.06 -5.57
N GLU A 68 -5.06 8.06 -6.86
CA GLU A 68 -5.26 9.26 -7.71
C GLU A 68 -6.40 10.20 -7.28
N ASN A 69 -7.44 9.70 -6.62
CA ASN A 69 -8.47 10.53 -5.94
C ASN A 69 -8.63 10.16 -4.45
N GLY A 70 -7.56 9.60 -3.91
CA GLY A 70 -7.49 9.10 -2.55
C GLY A 70 -7.14 10.18 -1.54
N TYR A 71 -6.92 9.72 -0.31
CA TYR A 71 -6.35 10.54 0.75
C TYR A 71 -4.82 10.48 0.70
N ASN A 72 -4.20 11.60 1.03
CA ASN A 72 -2.77 11.74 1.19
C ASN A 72 -2.47 12.27 2.59
N LEU A 73 -1.54 11.63 3.30
CA LEU A 73 -1.02 12.14 4.56
C LEU A 73 0.27 12.92 4.31
N TYR A 74 0.32 14.16 4.78
CA TYR A 74 1.52 14.98 4.85
C TYR A 74 1.81 15.42 6.27
N TYR A 75 3.06 15.84 6.48
CA TYR A 75 3.47 16.56 7.68
C TYR A 75 3.98 17.94 7.27
N ARG A 76 3.23 19.01 7.55
CA ARG A 76 3.50 20.36 7.04
C ARG A 76 3.44 21.39 8.16
N ASN A 77 4.50 22.17 8.32
CA ASN A 77 4.60 23.26 9.31
C ASN A 77 4.18 22.83 10.73
N GLY A 78 4.65 21.66 11.18
CA GLY A 78 4.29 21.09 12.49
C GLY A 78 2.88 20.51 12.60
N TYR A 79 2.12 20.46 11.51
CA TYR A 79 0.81 19.80 11.45
C TYR A 79 0.88 18.47 10.72
N MET A 80 0.14 17.48 11.21
CA MET A 80 -0.31 16.36 10.37
C MET A 80 -1.50 16.83 9.54
N VAL A 81 -1.41 16.67 8.22
CA VAL A 81 -2.39 17.17 7.27
C VAL A 81 -2.84 16.03 6.37
N ILE A 82 -4.15 15.79 6.33
CA ILE A 82 -4.74 14.92 5.32
C ILE A 82 -5.27 15.78 4.19
N THR A 83 -4.90 15.42 2.97
CA THR A 83 -5.43 16.02 1.75
C THR A 83 -6.21 14.99 0.97
N LYS A 84 -7.23 15.39 0.23
CA LYS A 84 -7.79 14.54 -0.83
C LYS A 84 -8.02 15.38 -2.06
N ALA A 85 -7.50 14.84 -3.16
CA ALA A 85 -7.72 15.38 -4.48
C ALA A 85 -9.04 14.84 -5.03
N TYR A 86 -9.80 15.69 -5.70
CA TYR A 86 -10.94 15.29 -6.49
C TYR A 86 -11.01 16.13 -7.75
N TYR A 87 -11.53 15.54 -8.83
CA TYR A 87 -11.77 16.25 -10.08
C TYR A 87 -13.23 16.66 -10.17
N ALA A 88 -13.49 17.93 -10.48
CA ALA A 88 -14.83 18.42 -10.79
C ALA A 88 -14.73 19.37 -12.00
N GLN A 89 -15.62 19.19 -12.98
CA GLN A 89 -15.66 20.04 -14.19
C GLN A 89 -14.30 20.14 -14.92
N GLY A 90 -13.55 19.03 -15.00
CA GLY A 90 -12.22 18.98 -15.64
C GLY A 90 -11.10 19.71 -14.87
N ARG A 91 -11.37 20.19 -13.65
CA ARG A 91 -10.38 20.83 -12.77
C ARG A 91 -10.10 19.96 -11.56
N ARG A 92 -8.83 19.93 -11.14
CA ARG A 92 -8.40 19.28 -9.90
C ARG A 92 -8.57 20.23 -8.73
N TYR A 93 -9.25 19.77 -7.70
CA TYR A 93 -9.40 20.44 -6.41
C TYR A 93 -8.71 19.62 -5.33
N GLU A 94 -8.19 20.30 -4.30
CA GLU A 94 -7.61 19.66 -3.12
C GLU A 94 -8.26 20.26 -1.87
N TYR A 95 -8.83 19.42 -1.03
CA TYR A 95 -9.20 19.83 0.31
C TYR A 95 -8.16 19.37 1.31
N ASN A 96 -7.91 20.20 2.32
CA ASN A 96 -6.87 19.99 3.32
C ASN A 96 -7.47 20.05 4.72
N VAL A 97 -7.28 18.99 5.50
CA VAL A 97 -7.70 18.90 6.91
C VAL A 97 -6.45 18.83 7.77
N LYS A 98 -6.24 19.85 8.62
CA LYS A 98 -5.22 19.81 9.67
C LYS A 98 -5.74 18.96 10.81
N MET A 99 -5.09 17.84 11.09
CA MET A 99 -5.53 16.88 12.10
C MET A 99 -5.01 17.26 13.48
N PHE A 100 -3.68 17.35 13.62
CA PHE A 100 -3.00 17.61 14.88
C PHE A 100 -1.89 18.62 14.66
N TYR A 101 -1.80 19.62 15.55
CA TYR A 101 -0.57 20.40 15.70
C TYR A 101 0.34 19.68 16.68
N VAL A 102 1.45 19.13 16.16
CA VAL A 102 2.43 18.36 16.93
C VAL A 102 3.75 19.12 17.11
N GLY A 103 3.86 20.31 16.52
CA GLY A 103 5.11 21.07 16.49
C GLY A 103 6.21 20.32 15.76
N GLY A 104 7.47 20.74 15.96
CA GLY A 104 8.63 20.06 15.38
C GLY A 104 8.85 20.32 13.89
N ASN A 105 9.94 19.76 13.37
CA ASN A 105 10.32 19.81 11.97
C ASN A 105 10.45 18.42 11.32
N SER A 106 10.20 17.35 12.08
CA SER A 106 10.27 15.96 11.62
C SER A 106 9.18 15.12 12.28
N LEU A 107 8.61 14.17 11.54
CA LEU A 107 7.67 13.16 12.02
C LEU A 107 8.29 11.78 11.81
N LEU A 108 8.29 10.96 12.86
CA LEU A 108 8.88 9.63 12.86
C LEU A 108 7.80 8.57 13.03
N LEU A 109 7.87 7.55 12.18
CA LEU A 109 7.17 6.27 12.36
C LEU A 109 8.18 5.33 13.01
N GLN A 110 8.03 5.03 14.31
CA GLN A 110 9.03 4.28 15.06
C GLN A 110 8.73 2.77 15.08
N GLY A 111 9.80 1.97 15.20
CA GLY A 111 9.76 0.51 15.23
C GLY A 111 9.31 -0.08 16.55
N ASP A 112 9.03 0.76 17.55
CA ASP A 112 8.33 0.42 18.79
C ASP A 112 6.82 0.73 18.73
N GLY A 113 6.32 1.16 17.57
CA GLY A 113 4.92 1.46 17.33
C GLY A 113 4.50 2.88 17.65
N ASN A 114 5.42 3.76 18.05
CA ASN A 114 5.11 5.14 18.36
C ASN A 114 5.17 6.04 17.12
N LEU A 115 4.21 6.96 17.01
CA LEU A 115 4.25 8.08 16.08
C LEU A 115 4.74 9.30 16.85
N VAL A 116 5.87 9.88 16.45
CA VAL A 116 6.51 10.95 17.24
C VAL A 116 6.94 12.12 16.37
N ALA A 117 6.60 13.33 16.77
CA ALA A 117 7.14 14.56 16.20
C ALA A 117 8.37 14.99 16.97
N TYR A 118 9.38 15.45 16.25
CA TYR A 118 10.65 15.91 16.79
C TYR A 118 11.04 17.26 16.21
N ASN A 119 11.83 18.02 16.99
CA ASN A 119 12.61 19.14 16.49
C ASN A 119 14.06 18.68 16.24
N CYS A 120 14.29 18.05 15.09
CA CYS A 120 15.57 17.49 14.72
C CYS A 120 16.47 18.56 14.08
N ALA A 121 17.60 18.92 14.71
CA ALA A 121 18.58 19.82 14.11
C ALA A 121 19.32 19.18 12.93
N SER A 122 19.46 17.85 12.95
CA SER A 122 20.07 17.04 11.89
C SER A 122 19.25 15.75 11.66
N PRO A 123 19.44 15.01 10.54
CA PRO A 123 18.61 13.83 10.23
C PRO A 123 18.64 12.70 11.27
N ASN A 124 19.63 12.70 12.17
CA ASN A 124 19.84 11.68 13.19
C ASN A 124 19.68 12.21 14.62
N ASP A 125 19.31 13.49 14.78
CA ASP A 125 19.10 14.09 16.10
C ASP A 125 17.64 13.91 16.53
N PHE A 126 17.38 12.85 17.29
CA PHE A 126 16.06 12.54 17.88
C PHE A 126 16.02 12.81 19.38
N SER A 127 16.81 13.78 19.87
CA SER A 127 16.87 14.10 21.30
C SER A 127 15.76 15.03 21.79
N ARG A 128 14.96 15.59 20.88
CA ARG A 128 14.01 16.70 21.16
C ARG A 128 12.60 16.40 20.66
N PRO A 129 11.88 15.43 21.26
CA PRO A 129 10.50 15.15 20.88
C PRO A 129 9.58 16.32 21.28
N THR A 130 8.54 16.56 20.49
CA THR A 130 7.55 17.64 20.70
C THR A 130 6.14 17.12 20.88
N ALA A 131 5.84 15.94 20.34
CA ALA A 131 4.60 15.22 20.61
C ALA A 131 4.70 13.73 20.26
N HIS A 132 3.84 12.89 20.83
CA HIS A 132 3.80 11.45 20.54
C HIS A 132 2.39 10.86 20.61
N SER A 133 2.14 9.73 19.95
CA SER A 133 0.87 8.98 20.03
C SER A 133 0.72 8.19 21.33
N ASN A 134 1.81 8.00 22.09
CA ASN A 134 1.85 7.19 23.31
C ASN A 134 1.45 5.72 23.07
N THR A 135 1.88 5.18 21.92
CA THR A 135 1.65 3.79 21.52
C THR A 135 2.92 2.94 21.60
N TRP A 136 3.95 3.47 22.25
CA TRP A 136 5.24 2.81 22.42
C TRP A 136 5.10 1.49 23.18
N MET A 137 5.97 0.54 22.89
CA MET A 137 6.03 -0.76 23.56
C MET A 137 7.44 -1.06 24.07
N TYR A 138 7.56 -1.31 25.39
CA TYR A 138 8.84 -1.56 26.07
C TYR A 138 9.48 -2.92 25.71
N ASN A 139 8.66 -3.96 25.60
CA ASN A 139 9.09 -5.29 25.17
C ASN A 139 8.58 -5.46 23.75
N GLN A 140 9.45 -5.62 22.77
CA GLN A 140 9.05 -5.91 21.39
C GLN A 140 8.80 -7.42 21.28
N PRO A 141 7.54 -7.92 21.38
CA PRO A 141 7.22 -9.24 20.86
C PRO A 141 7.65 -9.32 19.38
N ASP A 142 7.71 -10.52 18.80
CA ASP A 142 8.04 -10.69 17.37
C ASP A 142 6.92 -10.09 16.49
N VAL A 143 6.94 -8.76 16.34
CA VAL A 143 5.94 -7.94 15.66
C VAL A 143 6.62 -6.92 14.76
N TYR A 144 5.87 -6.40 13.80
CA TYR A 144 6.18 -5.12 13.15
C TYR A 144 4.99 -4.19 13.33
N PHE A 145 5.22 -2.90 13.08
CA PHE A 145 4.17 -1.89 13.14
C PHE A 145 3.78 -1.44 11.75
N LEU A 146 2.49 -1.23 11.55
CA LEU A 146 1.91 -0.80 10.29
C LEU A 146 1.20 0.54 10.50
N TYR A 147 1.68 1.56 9.81
CA TYR A 147 1.05 2.87 9.75
C TYR A 147 0.24 2.92 8.47
N GLU A 148 -1.07 2.96 8.60
CA GLU A 148 -2.00 2.74 7.49
C GLU A 148 -2.96 3.92 7.35
N LEU A 149 -3.01 4.53 6.17
CA LEU A 149 -4.02 5.52 5.82
C LEU A 149 -5.16 4.79 5.13
N SER A 150 -6.32 4.77 5.76
CA SER A 150 -7.52 4.17 5.20
C SER A 150 -8.05 4.99 4.02
N THR A 151 -8.88 4.34 3.20
CA THR A 151 -9.62 4.97 2.10
C THR A 151 -10.68 5.96 2.58
N SER A 152 -10.97 5.99 3.89
CA SER A 152 -11.84 6.96 4.53
C SER A 152 -11.08 8.16 5.12
N GLY A 153 -9.75 8.22 4.98
CA GLY A 153 -8.94 9.32 5.49
C GLY A 153 -8.66 9.22 6.99
N VAL A 154 -8.64 8.00 7.54
CA VAL A 154 -8.25 7.75 8.93
C VAL A 154 -6.86 7.15 8.94
N LEU A 155 -5.95 7.75 9.71
CA LEU A 155 -4.63 7.16 9.96
C LEU A 155 -4.76 6.17 11.12
N HIS A 156 -4.30 4.95 10.90
CA HIS A 156 -4.24 3.88 11.89
C HIS A 156 -2.79 3.50 12.18
N ILE A 157 -2.55 3.10 13.43
CA ILE A 157 -1.34 2.41 13.84
C ILE A 157 -1.76 1.02 14.29
N TYR A 158 -1.20 0.00 13.64
CA TYR A 158 -1.42 -1.40 14.00
C TYR A 158 -0.12 -2.04 14.47
N ARG A 159 -0.27 -2.98 15.41
CA ARG A 159 0.73 -4.01 15.69
C ARG A 159 0.39 -5.25 14.88
N VAL A 160 1.40 -5.87 14.26
CA VAL A 160 1.20 -7.09 13.47
C VAL A 160 2.15 -8.19 13.92
N GLN A 161 1.60 -9.32 14.34
CA GLN A 161 2.35 -10.49 14.79
C GLN A 161 3.10 -11.16 13.63
N LYS A 162 4.39 -11.45 13.79
CA LYS A 162 5.23 -12.09 12.75
C LYS A 162 5.24 -13.61 12.83
N SER A 163 4.98 -14.17 14.00
CA SER A 163 5.07 -15.61 14.27
C SER A 163 3.98 -16.09 15.24
N GLY A 164 3.97 -17.40 15.50
CA GLY A 164 3.00 -18.07 16.35
C GLY A 164 1.61 -18.20 15.73
N GLN A 165 0.65 -18.66 16.54
CA GLN A 165 -0.75 -18.90 16.12
C GLN A 165 -1.48 -17.64 15.64
N PHE A 166 -0.96 -16.45 15.97
CA PHE A 166 -1.55 -15.16 15.61
C PHE A 166 -0.80 -14.48 14.47
N LYS A 167 0.13 -15.15 13.78
CA LYS A 167 0.90 -14.56 12.67
C LYS A 167 -0.02 -13.87 11.65
N GLY A 168 0.30 -12.61 11.34
CA GLY A 168 -0.46 -11.76 10.42
C GLY A 168 -1.65 -11.03 11.04
N MET A 169 -2.02 -11.36 12.29
CA MET A 169 -3.08 -10.65 13.00
C MET A 169 -2.69 -9.19 13.19
N LYS A 170 -3.55 -8.28 12.70
CA LYS A 170 -3.44 -6.84 12.90
C LYS A 170 -4.24 -6.43 14.14
N GLU A 171 -3.57 -5.88 15.14
CA GLU A 171 -4.19 -5.35 16.35
C GLU A 171 -4.13 -3.81 16.32
N PRO A 172 -5.28 -3.11 16.41
CA PRO A 172 -5.28 -1.65 16.40
C PRO A 172 -4.74 -1.08 17.71
N LEU A 173 -3.80 -0.15 17.62
CA LEU A 173 -3.24 0.57 18.78
C LEU A 173 -3.76 2.00 18.88
N TRP A 174 -3.92 2.67 17.74
CA TRP A 174 -4.32 4.07 17.67
C TRP A 174 -4.96 4.38 16.32
N ASN A 175 -5.86 5.35 16.30
CA ASN A 175 -6.38 5.93 15.07
C ASN A 175 -6.57 7.44 15.23
N SER A 176 -6.58 8.17 14.14
CA SER A 176 -6.64 9.64 14.18
C SER A 176 -8.01 10.23 14.54
N THR A 177 -9.07 9.43 14.54
CA THR A 177 -10.43 9.91 14.85
C THR A 177 -10.65 9.99 16.36
N THR A 178 -10.14 9.02 17.12
CA THR A 178 -10.32 8.95 18.57
C THR A 178 -9.01 9.11 19.35
N GLY A 179 -7.88 8.85 18.70
CA GLY A 179 -6.56 9.01 19.28
C GLY A 179 -6.15 10.47 19.41
N LYS A 180 -5.29 10.74 20.39
CA LYS A 180 -4.67 12.04 20.61
C LYS A 180 -3.17 11.93 20.39
N MET A 181 -2.58 13.05 20.00
CA MET A 181 -1.13 13.25 20.09
C MET A 181 -0.86 14.06 21.36
N TYR A 182 -0.04 13.52 22.25
CA TYR A 182 0.35 14.16 23.50
C TYR A 182 1.54 15.07 23.24
N ARG A 183 1.43 16.35 23.58
CA ARG A 183 2.55 17.30 23.48
C ARG A 183 3.47 17.14 24.70
N ILE A 184 4.76 17.34 24.45
CA ILE A 184 5.83 17.35 25.45
C ILE A 184 6.21 18.80 25.74
#